data_AF-A0A966V817-F1
#
_entry.id   AF-A0A966V817-F1
#
_cell.length_a   1.000
_cell.length_b   1.000
_cell.length_c   1.000
_cell.angle_alpha   90.00
_cell.angle_beta   90.00
_cell.angle_gamma   90.00
#
_symmetry.space_group_name_H-M   'P 1'
#
loop_
_entity.id
_entity.type
_entity.pdbx_description
1 polymer ?
#
loop_
_entity_poly.entity_id
_entity_poly.type
_entity_poly.pdbx_seq_one_letter_code
_entity_poly.pdbx_strand_id
1 'polypeptide(L)'
;MLANNPLNILSNLTKKKLKYNLKNCKHQSNNTQQTTKTMGIVKGNAFDLSKVTFSDIKTDIHGRKMVYINGETNKILIQTPKMYAPNGIKKWRKKDAVDNKDDKFELELSFYGENGTDKNSHEIAEFKKTWEQFDELIKDKVVEKCKEWLSMPKLDKNTLESVMYTPMVKIPKDKEGNELPYPSRIRIKIDREMDTNGNFSGRFLSNKKFKTDVLVFDENKQNLPINEENAESVIPKGCQVVCIMELVYLSLSKTTISTKWKLVQAKVFRNKDSINEYAMLDDSDESDLDTAEDAPETKLANLKLSDNVETPVEDEADEDVEDEADEDVEDEADEDAEAEAEVVEEVVEDLPPVKPKTKGRAKRTM
;
A
#
# COMPACT_ATOMS: atom_id res chain seq x y z
N MET A 1 -69.55 48.98 -30.94
CA MET A 1 -69.75 47.52 -30.88
C MET A 1 -68.48 46.89 -30.32
N LEU A 2 -68.64 46.11 -29.23
CA LEU A 2 -67.85 44.94 -28.79
C LEU A 2 -66.33 44.99 -29.06
N ALA A 3 -65.48 45.29 -28.07
CA ALA A 3 -65.01 44.38 -27.01
C ALA A 3 -64.33 43.11 -27.55
N ASN A 4 -63.01 42.99 -27.36
CA ASN A 4 -62.27 41.78 -26.95
C ASN A 4 -60.76 41.94 -27.17
N ASN A 5 -59.99 41.98 -26.08
CA ASN A 5 -58.54 41.79 -26.10
C ASN A 5 -58.21 40.71 -25.05
N PRO A 6 -57.81 39.48 -25.44
CA PRO A 6 -57.64 38.37 -24.51
C PRO A 6 -56.17 38.25 -24.08
N LEU A 7 -55.77 38.98 -23.04
CA LEU A 7 -54.43 38.89 -22.44
C LEU A 7 -54.47 38.53 -20.95
N ASN A 8 -55.42 37.69 -20.52
CA ASN A 8 -55.54 37.35 -19.10
C ASN A 8 -56.01 35.92 -18.80
N ILE A 9 -55.45 34.90 -19.46
CA ILE A 9 -55.75 33.47 -19.15
C ILE A 9 -54.50 32.58 -18.98
N LEU A 10 -53.27 33.10 -19.09
CA LEU A 10 -52.04 32.25 -19.01
C LEU A 10 -51.16 32.45 -17.76
N SER A 11 -51.67 33.05 -16.68
CA SER A 11 -50.85 33.27 -15.46
C SER A 11 -51.27 32.46 -14.22
N ASN A 12 -52.30 31.59 -14.30
CA ASN A 12 -52.82 30.86 -13.14
C ASN A 12 -52.73 29.32 -13.19
N LEU A 13 -52.15 28.72 -14.25
CA LEU A 13 -51.94 27.26 -14.33
C LEU A 13 -50.53 26.79 -13.90
N THR A 14 -49.55 27.68 -13.78
CA THR A 14 -48.17 27.31 -13.41
C THR A 14 -47.84 27.44 -11.92
N LYS A 15 -48.72 28.03 -11.09
CA LYS A 15 -48.51 28.13 -9.62
C LYS A 15 -49.20 27.06 -8.78
N LYS A 16 -50.10 26.25 -9.36
CA LYS A 16 -50.76 25.12 -8.67
C LYS A 16 -50.05 23.77 -8.84
N LYS A 17 -49.13 23.63 -9.79
CA LYS A 17 -48.34 22.40 -10.02
C LYS A 17 -47.00 22.37 -9.24
N LEU A 18 -46.59 23.49 -8.64
CA LEU A 18 -45.36 23.58 -7.82
C LEU A 18 -45.57 23.51 -6.30
N LYS A 19 -46.82 23.33 -5.82
CA LYS A 19 -47.12 23.13 -4.39
C LYS A 19 -47.65 21.74 -4.03
N TYR A 20 -47.67 20.81 -5.00
CA TYR A 20 -48.20 19.46 -4.82
C TYR A 20 -47.14 18.35 -4.96
N ASN A 21 -45.87 18.67 -4.71
CA ASN A 21 -44.80 17.66 -4.68
C ASN A 21 -43.78 17.91 -3.55
N LEU A 22 -44.27 18.41 -2.40
CA LEU A 22 -43.44 18.64 -1.20
C LEU A 22 -44.10 18.22 0.12
N LYS A 23 -45.11 17.35 0.06
CA LYS A 23 -45.76 16.78 1.26
C LYS A 23 -46.17 15.34 1.00
N ASN A 24 -45.21 14.42 1.05
CA ASN A 24 -45.35 13.06 1.57
C ASN A 24 -44.04 12.28 1.38
N CYS A 25 -43.11 12.47 2.31
CA CYS A 25 -42.22 11.40 2.71
C CYS A 25 -41.82 11.66 4.17
N LYS A 26 -42.79 11.47 5.07
CA LYS A 26 -42.50 11.16 6.47
C LYS A 26 -42.36 9.65 6.54
N HIS A 27 -41.14 9.16 6.40
CA HIS A 27 -40.75 7.89 6.99
C HIS A 27 -39.62 8.16 7.97
N GLN A 28 -39.71 7.43 9.06
CA GLN A 28 -39.06 7.67 10.33
C GLN A 28 -37.55 7.83 10.20
N SER A 29 -37.03 8.74 11.02
CA SER A 29 -35.64 8.85 11.36
C SER A 29 -35.14 7.53 11.96
N ASN A 30 -34.46 6.72 11.16
CA ASN A 30 -33.36 5.92 11.67
C ASN A 30 -32.09 6.66 11.28
N ASN A 31 -31.72 7.61 12.14
CA ASN A 31 -30.40 8.20 12.12
C ASN A 31 -29.43 7.14 12.65
N THR A 32 -29.16 6.10 11.85
CA THR A 32 -27.93 5.35 12.02
C THR A 32 -26.86 6.30 11.54
N GLN A 33 -26.38 7.13 12.47
CA GLN A 33 -25.03 7.64 12.39
C GLN A 33 -24.15 6.40 12.34
N GLN A 34 -23.90 5.88 11.14
CA GLN A 34 -22.65 5.20 10.90
C GLN A 34 -21.62 6.28 11.14
N THR A 35 -21.12 6.33 12.38
CA THR A 35 -19.83 6.89 12.68
C THR A 35 -18.89 6.22 11.71
N THR A 36 -18.56 6.92 10.62
CA THR A 36 -17.35 6.65 9.85
C THR A 36 -16.22 6.95 10.82
N LYS A 37 -15.90 5.94 11.63
CA LYS A 37 -14.82 5.94 12.61
C LYS A 37 -13.58 6.26 11.80
N THR A 38 -13.12 7.51 11.92
CA THR A 38 -12.10 8.08 11.06
C THR A 38 -10.87 7.21 11.21
N MET A 39 -10.39 6.64 10.11
CA MET A 39 -9.15 5.87 10.10
C MET A 39 -8.02 6.84 10.46
N GLY A 40 -7.53 6.76 11.70
CA GLY A 40 -6.48 7.63 12.18
C GLY A 40 -5.15 7.21 11.58
N ILE A 41 -4.61 8.02 10.67
CA ILE A 41 -3.23 7.87 10.19
C ILE A 41 -2.31 8.36 11.31
N VAL A 42 -1.33 7.54 11.69
CA VAL A 42 -0.35 7.85 12.73
C VAL A 42 1.00 8.09 12.06
N LYS A 43 1.74 9.12 12.48
CA LYS A 43 3.12 9.29 12.03
C LYS A 43 3.98 8.17 12.61
N GLY A 44 4.89 7.62 11.81
CA GLY A 44 5.67 6.46 12.24
C GLY A 44 6.50 6.70 13.50
N ASN A 45 7.05 7.90 13.68
CA ASN A 45 7.79 8.26 14.90
C ASN A 45 6.90 8.55 16.13
N ALA A 46 5.59 8.68 15.94
CA ALA A 46 4.61 8.89 17.01
C ALA A 46 3.75 7.63 17.26
N PHE A 47 4.15 6.49 16.71
CA PHE A 47 3.40 5.25 16.84
C PHE A 47 3.59 4.63 18.22
N ASP A 48 2.50 4.60 18.99
CA ASP A 48 2.48 4.08 20.36
C ASP A 48 2.20 2.57 20.38
N LEU A 49 3.25 1.79 20.64
CA LEU A 49 3.21 0.33 20.69
C LEU A 49 2.39 -0.22 21.85
N SER A 50 2.16 0.56 22.92
CA SER A 50 1.37 0.11 24.09
C SER A 50 -0.12 -0.11 23.76
N LYS A 51 -0.57 0.47 22.64
CA LYS A 51 -1.96 0.41 22.16
C LYS A 51 -2.18 -0.67 21.12
N VAL A 52 -1.15 -1.47 20.83
CA VAL A 52 -1.22 -2.55 19.85
C VAL A 52 -1.88 -3.78 20.47
N THR A 53 -2.79 -4.38 19.72
CA THR A 53 -3.51 -5.60 20.10
C THR A 53 -3.40 -6.65 19.00
N PHE A 54 -3.41 -7.92 19.40
CA PHE A 54 -3.31 -9.07 18.51
C PHE A 54 -4.63 -9.83 18.53
N SER A 55 -5.14 -10.17 17.35
CA SER A 55 -6.33 -11.02 17.24
C SER A 55 -6.02 -12.48 17.56
N ASP A 56 -7.08 -13.29 17.65
CA ASP A 56 -6.94 -14.74 17.56
C ASP A 56 -6.39 -15.15 16.20
N ILE A 57 -5.83 -16.35 16.14
CA ILE A 57 -5.27 -16.92 14.92
C ILE A 57 -6.38 -17.15 13.88
N LYS A 58 -6.11 -16.77 12.64
CA LYS A 58 -6.94 -17.13 11.49
C LYS A 58 -6.13 -17.97 10.52
N THR A 59 -6.83 -18.80 9.78
CA THR A 59 -6.23 -19.64 8.74
C THR A 59 -6.82 -19.23 7.40
N ASP A 60 -5.95 -18.95 6.44
CA ASP A 60 -6.33 -18.68 5.05
C ASP A 60 -6.85 -19.96 4.36
N ILE A 61 -7.45 -19.83 3.17
CA ILE A 61 -7.87 -20.94 2.32
C ILE A 61 -6.70 -21.88 1.97
N HIS A 62 -5.47 -21.36 1.95
CA HIS A 62 -4.23 -22.12 1.71
C HIS A 62 -3.63 -22.73 2.99
N GLY A 63 -4.31 -22.65 4.14
CA GLY A 63 -3.80 -23.19 5.40
C GLY A 63 -2.73 -22.33 6.07
N ARG A 64 -2.40 -21.16 5.51
CA ARG A 64 -1.47 -20.19 6.13
C ARG A 64 -2.11 -19.58 7.37
N LYS A 65 -1.37 -19.57 8.47
CA LYS A 65 -1.84 -18.97 9.72
C LYS A 65 -1.45 -17.49 9.76
N MET A 66 -2.39 -16.66 10.19
CA MET A 66 -2.18 -15.22 10.29
C MET A 66 -2.81 -14.67 11.58
N VAL A 67 -2.23 -13.58 12.08
CA VAL A 67 -2.79 -12.81 13.19
C VAL A 67 -2.93 -11.36 12.75
N TYR A 68 -4.10 -10.76 12.99
CA TYR A 68 -4.30 -9.35 12.73
C TYR A 68 -3.75 -8.54 13.89
N ILE A 69 -2.94 -7.54 13.57
CA ILE A 69 -2.44 -6.57 14.53
C ILE A 69 -3.21 -5.27 14.34
N ASN A 70 -3.89 -4.82 15.39
CA ASN A 70 -4.73 -3.62 15.37
C ASN A 70 -4.23 -2.60 16.38
N GLY A 71 -4.41 -1.32 16.07
CA GLY A 71 -4.22 -0.24 17.04
C GLY A 71 -5.45 -0.06 17.92
N GLU A 72 -5.43 0.98 18.77
CA GLU A 72 -6.50 1.30 19.73
C GLU A 72 -7.90 1.35 19.10
N THR A 73 -7.98 1.85 17.86
CA THR A 73 -9.24 2.23 17.25
C THR A 73 -9.55 1.39 16.01
N ASN A 74 -8.57 1.09 15.15
CA ASN A 74 -8.76 0.39 13.87
C ASN A 74 -7.43 -0.22 13.39
N LYS A 75 -7.38 -0.64 12.13
CA LYS A 75 -6.15 -1.00 11.40
C LYS A 75 -5.04 0.03 11.60
N ILE A 76 -3.81 -0.43 11.64
CA ILE A 76 -2.62 0.42 11.76
C ILE A 76 -2.29 0.99 10.38
N LEU A 77 -2.45 2.31 10.24
CA LEU A 77 -2.02 3.10 9.09
C LEU A 77 -0.90 4.02 9.53
N ILE A 78 0.29 3.82 8.98
CA ILE A 78 1.47 4.60 9.32
C ILE A 78 1.86 5.51 8.17
N GLN A 79 2.06 6.78 8.47
CA GLN A 79 2.77 7.70 7.58
C GLN A 79 4.27 7.66 7.90
N THR A 80 5.08 7.33 6.90
CA THR A 80 6.54 7.33 7.02
C THR A 80 7.09 8.76 7.11
N PRO A 81 8.31 8.97 7.62
CA PRO A 81 9.06 10.18 7.29
C PRO A 81 9.33 10.25 5.79
N LYS A 82 9.89 11.38 5.34
CA LYS A 82 10.38 11.50 3.97
C LYS A 82 11.65 10.66 3.85
N MET A 83 11.60 9.57 3.09
CA MET A 83 12.67 8.58 2.99
C MET A 83 13.13 8.41 1.54
N TYR A 84 14.38 7.97 1.38
CA TYR A 84 14.95 7.65 0.07
C TYR A 84 14.41 6.31 -0.44
N ALA A 85 13.96 6.26 -1.69
CA ALA A 85 13.54 5.04 -2.37
C ALA A 85 14.61 4.67 -3.40
N PRO A 86 15.67 3.92 -3.01
CA PRO A 86 16.83 3.69 -3.87
C PRO A 86 16.42 3.06 -5.21
N ASN A 87 15.51 2.08 -5.15
CA ASN A 87 15.07 1.31 -6.31
C ASN A 87 13.71 1.76 -6.87
N GLY A 88 13.10 2.82 -6.32
CA GLY A 88 11.73 3.18 -6.67
C GLY A 88 10.75 2.03 -6.43
N ILE A 89 9.72 1.92 -7.27
CA ILE A 89 8.94 0.68 -7.35
C ILE A 89 9.73 -0.34 -8.17
N LYS A 90 9.94 -1.52 -7.61
CA LYS A 90 10.54 -2.67 -8.29
C LYS A 90 9.46 -3.64 -8.72
N LYS A 91 9.47 -4.02 -10.00
CA LYS A 91 8.75 -5.17 -10.51
C LYS A 91 9.64 -6.40 -10.45
N TRP A 92 9.25 -7.41 -9.67
CA TRP A 92 9.88 -8.72 -9.67
C TRP A 92 9.08 -9.70 -10.51
N ARG A 93 9.76 -10.46 -11.36
CA ARG A 93 9.20 -11.50 -12.22
C ARG A 93 10.16 -12.69 -12.25
N LYS A 94 9.64 -13.91 -12.12
CA LYS A 94 10.43 -15.14 -12.28
C LYS A 94 11.02 -15.20 -13.70
N LYS A 95 12.26 -15.66 -13.84
CA LYS A 95 12.97 -15.69 -15.13
C LYS A 95 12.26 -16.56 -16.19
N ASP A 96 11.56 -17.59 -15.74
CA ASP A 96 10.83 -18.57 -16.53
C ASP A 96 9.31 -18.30 -16.61
N ALA A 97 8.85 -17.15 -16.10
CA ALA A 97 7.43 -16.79 -16.16
C ALA A 97 6.95 -16.61 -17.61
N VAL A 98 5.89 -17.34 -17.97
CA VAL A 98 5.25 -17.27 -19.30
C VAL A 98 4.20 -16.15 -19.35
N ASP A 99 3.65 -15.77 -18.20
CA ASP A 99 2.66 -14.72 -18.05
C ASP A 99 3.03 -13.75 -16.91
N ASN A 100 2.12 -12.83 -16.57
CA ASN A 100 2.33 -11.84 -15.51
C ASN A 100 1.76 -12.28 -14.15
N LYS A 101 1.42 -13.56 -13.96
CA LYS A 101 0.73 -13.99 -12.73
C LYS A 101 1.63 -13.98 -11.51
N ASP A 102 2.89 -14.33 -11.70
CA ASP A 102 3.91 -14.31 -10.64
C ASP A 102 4.52 -12.92 -10.40
N ASP A 103 4.07 -11.87 -11.11
CA ASP A 103 4.65 -10.53 -10.92
C ASP A 103 4.33 -9.99 -9.53
N LYS A 104 5.38 -9.53 -8.85
CA LYS A 104 5.30 -8.88 -7.54
C LYS A 104 5.81 -7.45 -7.67
N PHE A 105 5.10 -6.52 -7.02
CA PHE A 105 5.49 -5.11 -6.99
C PHE A 105 5.78 -4.71 -5.55
N GLU A 106 6.94 -4.11 -5.34
CA GLU A 106 7.40 -3.68 -4.03
C GLU A 106 8.09 -2.32 -4.10
N LEU A 107 7.98 -1.57 -3.01
CA LEU A 107 8.67 -0.31 -2.78
C LEU A 107 9.54 -0.48 -1.54
N GLU A 108 10.82 -0.21 -1.66
CA GLU A 108 11.75 -0.23 -0.52
C GLU A 108 12.12 1.19 -0.10
N LEU A 109 12.03 1.46 1.20
CA LEU A 109 12.42 2.74 1.79
C LEU A 109 13.69 2.56 2.60
N SER A 110 14.71 3.33 2.26
CA SER A 110 16.02 3.30 2.90
C SER A 110 16.05 4.22 4.12
N PHE A 111 16.72 3.74 5.18
CA PHE A 111 17.10 4.55 6.33
C PHE A 111 18.37 5.39 6.07
N TYR A 112 18.78 5.56 4.80
CA TYR A 112 19.77 6.55 4.41
C TYR A 112 19.41 7.93 4.99
N GLY A 113 20.40 8.61 5.54
CA GLY A 113 20.18 9.89 6.22
C GLY A 113 20.03 9.77 7.74
N GLU A 114 19.82 8.59 8.32
CA GLU A 114 19.57 8.46 9.78
C GLU A 114 20.70 9.00 10.67
N ASN A 115 21.95 9.04 10.15
CA ASN A 115 23.16 9.43 10.89
C ASN A 115 23.46 10.94 10.86
N GLY A 116 22.48 11.79 10.54
CA GLY A 116 22.66 13.25 10.53
C GLY A 116 22.99 13.84 9.15
N THR A 117 23.00 13.03 8.10
CA THR A 117 23.34 13.48 6.73
C THR A 117 22.13 14.02 5.95
N ASP A 118 20.89 13.80 6.42
CA ASP A 118 19.66 14.33 5.81
C ASP A 118 18.97 15.35 6.73
N LYS A 119 18.16 16.26 6.17
CA LYS A 119 17.37 17.22 6.97
C LYS A 119 16.33 16.54 7.87
N ASN A 120 15.88 15.34 7.51
CA ASN A 120 14.92 14.52 8.24
C ASN A 120 15.59 13.41 9.07
N SER A 121 16.90 13.52 9.33
CA SER A 121 17.69 12.47 10.03
C SER A 121 17.03 12.00 11.32
N HIS A 122 16.53 12.95 12.12
CA HIS A 122 15.92 12.66 13.41
C HIS A 122 14.64 11.83 13.26
N GLU A 123 13.74 12.22 12.37
CA GLU A 123 12.50 11.47 12.14
C GLU A 123 12.76 10.08 11.54
N ILE A 124 13.78 9.94 10.69
CA ILE A 124 14.20 8.65 10.11
C ILE A 124 14.74 7.73 11.21
N ALA A 125 15.62 8.23 12.08
CA ALA A 125 16.19 7.45 13.18
C ALA A 125 15.14 7.05 14.22
N GLU A 126 14.22 7.94 14.59
CA GLU A 126 13.10 7.62 15.47
C GLU A 126 12.18 6.55 14.86
N PHE A 127 11.88 6.68 13.57
CA PHE A 127 11.07 5.72 12.85
C PHE A 127 11.70 4.32 12.85
N LYS A 128 13.02 4.21 12.58
CA LYS A 128 13.75 2.94 12.64
C LYS A 128 13.66 2.31 14.02
N LYS A 129 13.93 3.10 15.06
CA LYS A 129 13.86 2.65 16.45
C LYS A 129 12.47 2.13 16.81
N THR A 130 11.40 2.83 16.41
CA THR A 130 10.03 2.36 16.64
C THR A 130 9.77 1.03 15.94
N TRP A 131 10.30 0.82 14.74
CA TRP A 131 10.20 -0.43 13.99
C TRP A 131 10.92 -1.58 14.70
N GLU A 132 12.16 -1.38 15.16
CA GLU A 132 12.92 -2.37 15.92
C GLU A 132 12.23 -2.72 17.25
N GLN A 133 11.68 -1.73 17.94
CA GLN A 133 10.88 -1.96 19.16
C GLN A 133 9.60 -2.75 18.87
N PHE A 134 8.99 -2.53 17.70
CA PHE A 134 7.80 -3.27 17.30
C PHE A 134 8.16 -4.72 16.95
N ASP A 135 9.30 -4.97 16.31
CA ASP A 135 9.84 -6.31 16.10
C ASP A 135 10.02 -7.04 17.45
N GLU A 136 10.60 -6.40 18.47
CA GLU A 136 10.73 -6.98 19.81
C GLU A 136 9.38 -7.34 20.45
N LEU A 137 8.40 -6.44 20.37
CA LEU A 137 7.05 -6.69 20.88
C LEU A 137 6.38 -7.89 20.20
N ILE A 138 6.56 -8.03 18.89
CA ILE A 138 6.05 -9.19 18.14
C ILE A 138 6.78 -10.45 18.57
N LYS A 139 8.11 -10.44 18.64
CA LYS A 139 8.91 -11.60 19.07
C LYS A 139 8.48 -12.10 20.44
N ASP A 140 8.33 -11.20 21.41
CA ASP A 140 7.86 -11.54 22.75
C ASP A 140 6.46 -12.16 22.73
N LYS A 141 5.55 -11.59 21.92
CA LYS A 141 4.19 -12.12 21.81
C LYS A 141 4.12 -13.49 21.15
N VAL A 142 4.94 -13.72 20.12
CA VAL A 142 5.07 -15.01 19.45
C VAL A 142 5.60 -16.08 20.40
N VAL A 143 6.61 -15.78 21.22
CA VAL A 143 7.13 -16.71 22.22
C VAL A 143 6.04 -17.05 23.25
N GLU A 144 5.34 -16.04 23.77
CA GLU A 144 4.21 -16.22 24.72
C GLU A 144 3.12 -17.13 24.13
N LYS A 145 2.79 -16.96 22.85
CA LYS A 145 1.69 -17.63 22.16
C LYS A 145 2.11 -18.80 21.28
N CYS A 146 3.36 -19.26 21.33
CA CYS A 146 3.92 -20.24 20.38
C CYS A 146 3.14 -21.56 20.28
N LYS A 147 2.53 -22.02 21.38
CA LYS A 147 1.69 -23.24 21.39
C LYS A 147 0.41 -23.07 20.60
N GLU A 148 -0.22 -21.91 20.71
CA GLU A 148 -1.46 -21.58 20.00
C GLU A 148 -1.15 -21.23 18.53
N TRP A 149 -0.21 -20.32 18.34
CA TRP A 149 0.10 -19.74 17.04
C TRP A 149 0.85 -20.70 16.12
N LEU A 150 1.90 -21.33 16.63
CA LEU A 150 2.82 -22.15 15.82
C LEU A 150 2.61 -23.65 16.03
N SER A 151 1.69 -24.02 16.93
CA SER A 151 1.48 -25.42 17.34
C SER A 151 2.77 -26.07 17.86
N MET A 152 3.64 -25.28 18.50
CA MET A 152 4.90 -25.73 19.07
C MET A 152 4.82 -25.72 20.60
N PRO A 153 5.27 -26.77 21.31
CA PRO A 153 5.12 -26.86 22.76
C PRO A 153 5.93 -25.79 23.51
N LYS A 154 7.08 -25.39 22.96
CA LYS A 154 7.96 -24.35 23.48
C LYS A 154 8.72 -23.73 22.31
N LEU A 155 8.97 -22.43 22.40
CA LEU A 155 9.84 -21.69 21.50
C LEU A 155 10.78 -20.83 22.35
N ASP A 156 12.07 -20.87 22.01
CA ASP A 156 13.06 -19.96 22.59
C ASP A 156 13.20 -18.70 21.74
N LYS A 157 13.43 -17.54 22.38
CA LYS A 157 13.52 -16.25 21.68
C LYS A 157 14.70 -16.21 20.71
N ASN A 158 15.83 -16.83 21.04
CA ASN A 158 17.00 -16.85 20.16
C ASN A 158 16.73 -17.67 18.89
N THR A 159 16.04 -18.81 19.02
CA THR A 159 15.65 -19.63 17.86
C THR A 159 14.63 -18.92 16.98
N LEU A 160 13.67 -18.21 17.59
CA LEU A 160 12.73 -17.37 16.84
C LEU A 160 13.50 -16.32 16.01
N GLU A 161 14.41 -15.59 16.65
CA GLU A 161 15.15 -14.51 16.02
C GLU A 161 16.10 -14.96 14.91
N SER A 162 16.79 -16.08 15.07
CA SER A 162 17.79 -16.53 14.08
C SER A 162 17.25 -17.36 12.94
N VAL A 163 16.13 -18.07 13.13
CA VAL A 163 15.64 -19.05 12.15
C VAL A 163 14.27 -18.71 11.59
N MET A 164 13.39 -18.11 12.40
CA MET A 164 11.97 -18.01 12.05
C MET A 164 11.50 -16.58 11.78
N TYR A 165 12.19 -15.56 12.29
CA TYR A 165 11.69 -14.19 12.26
C TYR A 165 12.34 -13.39 11.13
N THR A 166 11.52 -12.78 10.27
CA THR A 166 11.99 -11.80 9.30
C THR A 166 11.78 -10.39 9.87
N PRO A 167 12.85 -9.64 10.16
CA PRO A 167 12.73 -8.30 10.72
C PRO A 167 12.09 -7.32 9.74
N MET A 168 11.37 -6.32 10.26
CA MET A 168 10.81 -5.26 9.44
C MET A 168 11.90 -4.37 8.86
N VAL A 169 12.94 -4.09 9.65
CA VAL A 169 14.15 -3.39 9.23
C VAL A 169 15.14 -4.42 8.69
N LYS A 170 15.30 -4.47 7.38
CA LYS A 170 16.21 -5.39 6.70
C LYS A 170 17.59 -4.76 6.57
N ILE A 171 18.60 -5.45 7.08
CA ILE A 171 20.00 -5.12 6.86
C ILE A 171 20.43 -5.79 5.54
N PRO A 172 20.94 -5.05 4.55
CA PRO A 172 21.44 -5.62 3.31
C PRO A 172 22.59 -6.59 3.59
N LYS A 173 22.51 -7.78 3.02
CA LYS A 173 23.52 -8.83 3.15
C LYS A 173 23.89 -9.37 1.78
N ASP A 174 25.10 -9.89 1.65
CA ASP A 174 25.51 -10.66 0.47
C ASP A 174 24.96 -12.10 0.52
N LYS A 175 25.23 -12.88 -0.53
CA LYS A 175 24.85 -14.30 -0.61
C LYS A 175 25.44 -15.18 0.50
N GLU A 176 26.54 -14.75 1.10
CA GLU A 176 27.24 -15.46 2.17
C GLU A 176 26.74 -15.04 3.57
N GLY A 177 25.86 -14.04 3.63
CA GLY A 177 25.25 -13.51 4.84
C GLY A 177 26.04 -12.37 5.49
N ASN A 178 27.11 -11.86 4.86
CA ASN A 178 27.88 -10.74 5.36
C ASN A 178 27.13 -9.42 5.12
N GLU A 179 27.19 -8.50 6.08
CA GLU A 179 26.54 -7.20 5.97
C GLU A 179 27.21 -6.34 4.90
N LEU A 180 26.41 -5.80 3.99
CA LEU A 180 26.85 -4.88 2.95
C LEU A 180 26.87 -3.44 3.49
N PRO A 181 27.71 -2.54 2.94
CA PRO A 181 27.83 -1.15 3.39
C PRO A 181 26.63 -0.26 2.95
N TYR A 182 25.48 -0.87 2.70
CA TYR A 182 24.27 -0.17 2.30
C TYR A 182 23.35 0.08 3.51
N PRO A 183 22.65 1.22 3.57
CA PRO A 183 21.71 1.49 4.65
C PRO A 183 20.60 0.43 4.72
N SER A 184 20.12 0.18 5.94
CA SER A 184 18.97 -0.69 6.15
C SER A 184 17.71 -0.19 5.43
N ARG A 185 16.78 -1.10 5.14
CA ARG A 185 15.56 -0.82 4.37
C ARG A 185 14.31 -1.41 5.01
N ILE A 186 13.16 -0.81 4.77
CA ILE A 186 11.85 -1.45 4.95
C ILE A 186 11.22 -1.74 3.60
N ARG A 187 10.41 -2.80 3.53
CA ARG A 187 9.73 -3.22 2.30
C ARG A 187 8.22 -3.02 2.42
N ILE A 188 7.62 -2.43 1.39
CA ILE A 188 6.19 -2.19 1.27
C ILE A 188 5.69 -2.89 0.01
N LYS A 189 4.73 -3.82 0.16
CA LYS A 189 4.12 -4.52 -0.98
C LYS A 189 3.06 -3.63 -1.67
N ILE A 190 2.86 -3.84 -2.96
CA ILE A 190 1.80 -3.19 -3.72
C ILE A 190 0.86 -4.29 -4.23
N ASP A 191 -0.37 -4.30 -3.70
CA ASP A 191 -1.36 -5.29 -4.09
C ASP A 191 -1.91 -4.99 -5.48
N ARG A 192 -2.04 -6.04 -6.30
CA ARG A 192 -2.59 -5.96 -7.65
C ARG A 192 -4.08 -6.33 -7.64
N GLU A 193 -4.84 -5.79 -8.57
CA GLU A 193 -6.20 -6.25 -8.83
C GLU A 193 -6.16 -7.51 -9.71
N MET A 194 -6.81 -8.56 -9.22
CA MET A 194 -7.06 -9.80 -9.93
C MET A 194 -8.56 -9.96 -10.15
N ASP A 195 -8.96 -10.35 -11.36
CA ASP A 195 -10.34 -10.72 -11.67
C ASP A 195 -10.68 -12.13 -11.15
N THR A 196 -11.95 -12.50 -11.24
CA THR A 196 -12.44 -13.82 -10.80
C THR A 196 -11.85 -14.98 -11.61
N ASN A 197 -11.32 -14.72 -12.80
CA ASN A 197 -10.69 -15.72 -13.68
C ASN A 197 -9.18 -15.83 -13.43
N GLY A 198 -8.62 -15.08 -12.49
CA GLY A 198 -7.18 -15.07 -12.18
C GLY A 198 -6.34 -14.21 -13.13
N ASN A 199 -6.96 -13.28 -13.88
CA ASN A 199 -6.25 -12.33 -14.72
C ASN A 199 -6.02 -11.02 -13.97
N PHE A 200 -4.85 -10.42 -14.16
CA PHE A 200 -4.50 -9.13 -13.57
C PHE A 200 -4.96 -7.98 -14.47
N SER A 201 -5.62 -6.99 -13.88
CA SER A 201 -6.13 -5.83 -14.63
C SER A 201 -5.08 -4.75 -14.92
N GLY A 202 -3.89 -4.88 -14.30
CA GLY A 202 -2.85 -3.86 -14.31
C GLY A 202 -3.03 -2.77 -13.24
N ARG A 203 -4.14 -2.78 -12.48
CA ARG A 203 -4.40 -1.81 -11.42
C ARG A 203 -3.76 -2.24 -10.10
N PHE A 204 -3.30 -1.24 -9.34
CA PHE A 204 -2.88 -1.43 -7.96
C PHE A 204 -3.97 -1.02 -6.98
N LEU A 205 -4.22 -1.86 -5.98
CA LEU A 205 -5.26 -1.64 -4.99
C LEU A 205 -4.69 -1.40 -3.60
N SER A 206 -5.06 -0.28 -2.98
CA SER A 206 -4.85 -0.07 -1.55
C SER A 206 -5.82 -0.92 -0.72
N ASN A 207 -7.00 -1.26 -1.26
CA ASN A 207 -7.96 -2.12 -0.62
C ASN A 207 -8.64 -3.06 -1.62
N LYS A 208 -8.30 -4.36 -1.54
CA LYS A 208 -8.88 -5.39 -2.42
C LYS A 208 -10.40 -5.50 -2.30
N LYS A 209 -10.93 -5.54 -1.07
CA LYS A 209 -12.37 -5.70 -0.79
C LYS A 209 -13.23 -4.60 -1.43
N PHE A 210 -12.77 -3.35 -1.36
CA PHE A 210 -13.50 -2.21 -1.91
C PHE A 210 -12.95 -1.74 -3.26
N LYS A 211 -12.04 -2.51 -3.88
CA LYS A 211 -11.36 -2.19 -5.14
C LYS A 211 -10.84 -0.75 -5.21
N THR A 212 -10.31 -0.26 -4.09
CA THR A 212 -9.80 1.11 -3.95
C THR A 212 -8.38 1.17 -4.46
N ASP A 213 -8.10 2.12 -5.35
CA ASP A 213 -6.78 2.27 -5.97
C ASP A 213 -5.71 2.70 -4.95
N VAL A 214 -4.46 2.39 -5.26
CA VAL A 214 -3.30 3.08 -4.68
C VAL A 214 -3.23 4.49 -5.27
N LEU A 215 -3.10 5.50 -4.42
CA LEU A 215 -3.01 6.89 -4.86
C LEU A 215 -1.59 7.43 -4.74
N VAL A 216 -1.08 8.04 -5.80
CA VAL A 216 0.26 8.64 -5.80
C VAL A 216 0.14 10.11 -6.16
N PHE A 217 0.87 10.97 -5.44
CA PHE A 217 0.83 12.41 -5.65
C PHE A 217 2.23 12.98 -5.82
N ASP A 218 2.35 14.04 -6.61
CA ASP A 218 3.59 14.81 -6.73
C ASP A 218 3.79 15.79 -5.56
N GLU A 219 4.84 16.61 -5.64
CA GLU A 219 5.14 17.67 -4.66
C GLU A 219 3.97 18.66 -4.49
N ASN A 220 3.26 18.95 -5.58
CA ASN A 220 2.16 19.90 -5.69
C ASN A 220 0.78 19.29 -5.32
N LYS A 221 0.74 18.02 -4.90
CA LYS A 221 -0.48 17.27 -4.58
C LYS A 221 -1.35 16.99 -5.82
N GLN A 222 -0.78 17.01 -7.01
CA GLN A 222 -1.43 16.52 -8.22
C GLN A 222 -1.35 15.00 -8.25
N ASN A 223 -2.48 14.37 -8.57
CA ASN A 223 -2.56 12.91 -8.68
C ASN A 223 -1.72 12.43 -9.88
N LEU A 224 -0.89 11.43 -9.65
CA LEU A 224 -0.09 10.73 -10.65
C LEU A 224 -0.71 9.33 -10.82
N PRO A 225 -1.52 9.09 -11.87
CA PRO A 225 -2.12 7.78 -12.09
C PRO A 225 -1.05 6.70 -12.20
N ILE A 226 -1.21 5.62 -11.43
CA ILE A 226 -0.26 4.52 -11.36
C ILE A 226 -0.90 3.19 -11.75
N ASN A 227 -0.17 2.39 -12.52
CA ASN A 227 -0.53 1.03 -12.92
C ASN A 227 0.75 0.20 -13.12
N GLU A 228 0.60 -1.08 -13.47
CA GLU A 228 1.73 -2.00 -13.67
C GLU A 228 2.71 -1.60 -14.78
N GLU A 229 2.28 -0.80 -15.76
CA GLU A 229 3.08 -0.39 -16.91
C GLU A 229 3.93 0.85 -16.62
N ASN A 230 3.45 1.74 -15.74
CA ASN A 230 4.10 3.01 -15.45
C ASN A 230 4.63 3.12 -14.01
N ALA A 231 4.55 2.06 -13.20
CA ALA A 231 4.91 2.09 -11.78
C ALA A 231 6.32 2.66 -11.53
N GLU A 232 7.30 2.19 -12.32
CA GLU A 232 8.71 2.57 -12.20
C GLU A 232 8.95 4.03 -12.64
N SER A 233 8.15 4.58 -13.55
CA SER A 233 8.28 5.98 -13.96
C SER A 233 7.54 6.93 -13.02
N VAL A 234 6.45 6.48 -12.39
CA VAL A 234 5.70 7.24 -11.40
C VAL A 234 6.52 7.38 -10.10
N ILE A 235 7.10 6.29 -9.60
CA ILE A 235 8.03 6.28 -8.46
C ILE A 235 9.38 5.73 -8.91
N PRO A 236 10.25 6.59 -9.50
CA PRO A 236 11.53 6.17 -10.07
C PRO A 236 12.59 5.88 -9.02
N LYS A 237 13.63 5.16 -9.46
CA LYS A 237 14.86 4.94 -8.69
C LYS A 237 15.45 6.27 -8.22
N GLY A 238 15.99 6.28 -7.02
CA GLY A 238 16.63 7.44 -6.41
C GLY A 238 15.70 8.61 -6.05
N CYS A 239 14.38 8.43 -6.07
CA CYS A 239 13.48 9.47 -5.57
C CYS A 239 13.38 9.45 -4.04
N GLN A 240 12.76 10.49 -3.46
CA GLN A 240 12.32 10.46 -2.07
C GLN A 240 10.80 10.36 -2.01
N VAL A 241 10.27 9.66 -1.02
CA VAL A 241 8.83 9.45 -0.87
C VAL A 241 8.38 9.61 0.58
N VAL A 242 7.13 10.02 0.76
CA VAL A 242 6.38 9.87 2.00
C VAL A 242 5.24 8.91 1.71
N CYS A 243 5.18 7.79 2.43
CA CYS A 243 4.18 6.77 2.22
C CYS A 243 3.18 6.73 3.36
N ILE A 244 1.93 6.41 3.05
CA ILE A 244 0.97 5.84 3.99
C ILE A 244 0.92 4.34 3.70
N MET A 245 1.29 3.55 4.70
CA MET A 245 1.32 2.09 4.65
C MET A 245 0.34 1.49 5.65
N GLU A 246 -0.32 0.40 5.25
CA GLU A 246 -1.25 -0.36 6.09
C GLU A 246 -0.60 -1.67 6.54
N LEU A 247 -0.64 -1.96 7.83
CA LEU A 247 -0.33 -3.30 8.34
C LEU A 247 -1.51 -4.23 8.05
N VAL A 248 -1.27 -5.26 7.24
CA VAL A 248 -2.31 -6.20 6.80
C VAL A 248 -2.49 -7.28 7.86
N TYR A 249 -1.44 -8.04 8.15
CA TYR A 249 -1.40 -9.11 9.15
C TYR A 249 0.05 -9.48 9.49
N LEU A 250 0.21 -10.24 10.58
CA LEU A 250 1.39 -11.03 10.88
C LEU A 250 1.20 -12.43 10.29
N SER A 251 2.05 -12.83 9.35
CA SER A 251 2.10 -14.20 8.84
C SER A 251 2.83 -15.08 9.84
N LEU A 252 2.31 -16.28 10.08
CA LEU A 252 2.83 -17.24 11.04
C LEU A 252 3.05 -18.58 10.35
N SER A 253 4.29 -18.88 10.03
CA SER A 253 4.71 -20.20 9.60
C SER A 253 5.78 -20.75 10.55
N LYS A 254 6.09 -22.04 10.40
CA LYS A 254 7.18 -22.67 11.19
C LYS A 254 8.57 -22.34 10.65
N THR A 255 8.64 -21.79 9.45
CA THR A 255 9.90 -21.35 8.82
C THR A 255 10.05 -19.85 8.90
N THR A 256 8.93 -19.11 8.84
CA THR A 256 8.94 -17.68 8.52
C THR A 256 7.77 -16.99 9.21
N ILE A 257 8.11 -15.94 9.97
CA ILE A 257 7.20 -15.07 10.69
C ILE A 257 7.56 -13.65 10.29
N SER A 258 6.60 -12.96 9.68
CA SER A 258 6.83 -11.63 9.13
C SER A 258 5.54 -10.82 9.10
N THR A 259 5.67 -9.50 9.24
CA THR A 259 4.54 -8.58 9.05
C THR A 259 4.37 -8.24 7.58
N LYS A 260 3.14 -8.31 7.06
CA LYS A 260 2.81 -7.84 5.71
C LYS A 260 2.35 -6.40 5.75
N TRP A 261 3.12 -5.52 5.11
CA TRP A 261 2.76 -4.12 4.92
C TRP A 261 2.45 -3.84 3.45
N LYS A 262 1.40 -3.06 3.19
CA LYS A 262 1.03 -2.65 1.83
C LYS A 262 0.97 -1.13 1.67
N LEU A 263 1.19 -0.67 0.45
CA LEU A 263 1.09 0.73 0.10
C LEU A 263 -0.39 1.14 -0.02
N VAL A 264 -0.76 2.25 0.63
CA VAL A 264 -2.09 2.87 0.49
C VAL A 264 -1.99 4.12 -0.37
N GLN A 265 -1.04 4.97 -0.03
CA GLN A 265 -0.84 6.24 -0.71
C GLN A 265 0.64 6.65 -0.65
N ALA A 266 1.13 7.34 -1.67
CA ALA A 266 2.48 7.90 -1.69
C ALA A 266 2.47 9.37 -2.13
N LYS A 267 3.40 10.16 -1.58
CA LYS A 267 3.81 11.45 -2.11
C LYS A 267 5.25 11.35 -2.59
N VAL A 268 5.50 11.64 -3.86
CA VAL A 268 6.79 11.49 -4.53
C VAL A 268 7.48 12.85 -4.66
N PHE A 269 8.78 12.85 -4.36
CA PHE A 269 9.69 13.96 -4.56
C PHE A 269 10.77 13.46 -5.52
N ARG A 270 10.63 13.81 -6.80
CA ARG A 270 11.59 13.39 -7.83
C ARG A 270 12.90 14.14 -7.64
N ASN A 271 14.01 13.48 -7.97
CA ASN A 271 15.29 14.17 -8.05
C ASN A 271 15.19 15.20 -9.20
N LYS A 272 15.45 16.48 -8.89
CA LYS A 272 15.34 17.58 -9.86
C LYS A 272 16.58 17.69 -10.74
N ASP A 273 17.64 16.98 -10.37
CA ASP A 273 18.94 17.04 -11.01
C ASP A 273 19.10 15.97 -12.12
N SER A 274 18.10 15.11 -12.34
CA SER A 274 18.14 14.14 -13.44
C SER A 274 17.68 14.77 -14.75
N ILE A 275 18.58 14.81 -15.73
CA ILE A 275 18.28 15.19 -17.11
C ILE A 275 17.41 14.07 -17.72
N ASN A 276 16.11 14.33 -17.90
CA ASN A 276 15.15 13.34 -18.41
C ASN A 276 14.81 13.55 -19.90
N GLU A 277 15.31 14.63 -20.50
CA GLU A 277 15.07 15.01 -21.90
C GLU A 277 16.40 15.27 -22.60
N TYR A 278 16.37 15.42 -23.93
CA TYR A 278 17.56 15.82 -24.69
C TYR A 278 18.07 17.17 -24.16
N ALA A 279 19.17 17.13 -23.42
CA ALA A 279 19.89 18.31 -22.93
C ALA A 279 21.33 18.36 -23.45
N MET A 280 21.64 17.54 -24.45
CA MET A 280 22.89 17.66 -25.18
C MET A 280 22.87 19.00 -25.92
N LEU A 281 23.99 19.70 -25.85
CA LEU A 281 24.19 20.90 -26.64
C LEU A 281 24.56 20.46 -28.06
N ASP A 282 23.89 21.01 -29.07
CA ASP A 282 24.30 20.79 -30.45
C ASP A 282 25.62 21.55 -30.67
N ASP A 283 26.72 20.80 -30.79
CA ASP A 283 28.01 21.37 -31.19
C ASP A 283 27.87 21.93 -32.61
N SER A 284 27.78 23.26 -32.73
CA SER A 284 27.70 23.96 -34.02
C SER A 284 29.05 24.00 -34.76
N ASP A 285 29.80 22.90 -34.76
CA ASP A 285 31.03 22.70 -35.52
C ASP A 285 30.97 21.43 -36.40
N GLU A 286 29.78 21.03 -36.85
CA GLU A 286 29.64 20.25 -38.09
C GLU A 286 29.93 21.21 -39.25
N SER A 287 31.19 21.23 -39.71
CA SER A 287 31.53 21.78 -41.02
C SER A 287 30.97 20.88 -42.11
N ASP A 288 29.65 20.91 -42.29
CA ASP A 288 28.97 20.35 -43.45
C ASP A 288 29.32 21.21 -44.67
N LEU A 289 30.34 20.77 -45.40
CA LEU A 289 30.41 20.99 -46.83
C LEU A 289 29.21 20.26 -47.47
N ASP A 290 28.08 20.95 -47.62
CA ASP A 290 27.39 21.11 -48.91
C ASP A 290 25.97 21.71 -48.78
N THR A 291 25.80 22.84 -49.46
CA THR A 291 24.56 23.35 -50.11
C THR A 291 23.51 24.13 -49.28
N ALA A 292 23.74 25.45 -49.23
CA ALA A 292 22.86 26.56 -49.64
C ALA A 292 21.32 26.56 -49.37
N GLU A 293 20.90 27.66 -48.72
CA GLU A 293 19.57 28.33 -48.65
C GLU A 293 18.49 27.61 -47.80
N ASP A 294 17.84 28.20 -46.79
CA ASP A 294 17.32 29.57 -46.62
C ASP A 294 17.00 29.81 -45.11
N ALA A 295 17.07 31.06 -44.63
CA ALA A 295 16.71 31.48 -43.27
C ALA A 295 15.30 32.13 -43.27
N PRO A 296 14.56 32.29 -42.14
CA PRO A 296 14.93 33.34 -41.17
C PRO A 296 14.61 33.12 -39.67
N GLU A 297 15.53 33.64 -38.85
CA GLU A 297 15.36 34.53 -37.68
C GLU A 297 14.68 34.06 -36.36
N THR A 298 15.55 33.63 -35.43
CA THR A 298 15.89 34.25 -34.12
C THR A 298 14.84 34.97 -33.26
N LYS A 299 14.79 34.61 -31.96
CA LYS A 299 14.71 35.57 -30.84
C LYS A 299 15.53 35.16 -29.60
N LEU A 300 16.59 35.95 -29.37
CA LEU A 300 17.06 36.57 -28.11
C LEU A 300 17.26 35.64 -26.88
N ALA A 301 18.51 35.33 -26.50
CA ALA A 301 19.47 36.15 -25.75
C ALA A 301 19.21 36.23 -24.23
N ASN A 302 20.05 35.54 -23.44
CA ASN A 302 20.94 36.12 -22.42
C ASN A 302 21.31 35.07 -21.34
N LEU A 303 22.60 34.72 -21.23
CA LEU A 303 23.33 34.86 -19.96
C LEU A 303 24.85 34.73 -20.20
N LYS A 304 25.59 35.73 -19.72
CA LYS A 304 27.05 35.70 -19.56
C LYS A 304 27.36 35.32 -18.12
N LEU A 305 28.31 34.41 -17.87
CA LEU A 305 29.21 34.34 -16.69
C LEU A 305 30.27 33.27 -17.04
N SER A 306 31.47 33.66 -17.48
CA SER A 306 32.69 33.86 -16.67
C SER A 306 33.25 32.56 -16.07
N ASP A 307 34.35 32.12 -16.68
CA ASP A 307 35.28 31.09 -16.21
C ASP A 307 35.69 31.29 -14.74
N ASN A 308 35.83 30.16 -14.03
CA ASN A 308 37.10 29.67 -13.47
C ASN A 308 36.89 28.90 -12.16
N VAL A 309 36.85 27.56 -12.20
CA VAL A 309 37.29 26.68 -11.10
C VAL A 309 37.83 25.38 -11.71
N GLU A 310 39.13 25.17 -11.58
CA GLU A 310 39.79 23.86 -11.69
C GLU A 310 39.46 23.02 -10.45
N THR A 311 39.01 21.78 -10.65
CA THR A 311 39.13 20.69 -9.66
C THR A 311 39.32 19.35 -10.36
N PRO A 312 40.05 18.40 -9.74
CA PRO A 312 40.67 17.28 -10.42
C PRO A 312 39.68 16.15 -10.72
N VAL A 313 39.92 15.49 -11.84
CA VAL A 313 39.24 14.28 -12.31
C VAL A 313 39.70 13.12 -11.43
N GLU A 314 38.80 12.55 -10.62
CA GLU A 314 38.94 11.19 -10.12
C GLU A 314 38.05 10.30 -10.99
N ASP A 315 38.69 9.31 -11.62
CA ASP A 315 38.06 8.29 -12.45
C ASP A 315 37.17 7.39 -11.58
N GLU A 316 35.86 7.55 -11.66
CA GLU A 316 34.91 6.53 -11.22
C GLU A 316 34.69 5.57 -12.40
N ALA A 317 35.41 4.45 -12.36
CA ALA A 317 35.11 3.31 -13.20
C ALA A 317 33.77 2.72 -12.75
N ASP A 318 32.74 2.94 -13.56
CA ASP A 318 31.48 2.20 -13.54
C ASP A 318 31.79 0.71 -13.78
N GLU A 319 32.02 -0.03 -12.70
CA GLU A 319 31.80 -1.47 -12.70
C GLU A 319 30.29 -1.69 -12.50
N ASP A 320 29.60 -1.98 -13.60
CA ASP A 320 28.29 -2.62 -13.66
C ASP A 320 28.35 -3.94 -12.86
N VAL A 321 28.14 -3.86 -11.54
CA VAL A 321 27.88 -5.04 -10.71
C VAL A 321 26.43 -5.41 -10.94
N GLU A 322 26.23 -6.49 -11.71
CA GLU A 322 24.96 -7.18 -11.85
C GLU A 322 24.36 -7.41 -10.45
N ASP A 323 23.29 -6.68 -10.15
CA ASP A 323 22.55 -6.80 -8.89
C ASP A 323 22.03 -8.23 -8.75
N GLU A 324 22.66 -8.96 -7.84
CA GLU A 324 22.31 -10.29 -7.44
C GLU A 324 20.88 -10.32 -6.93
N ALA A 325 20.08 -11.21 -7.55
CA ALA A 325 18.75 -11.52 -7.09
C ALA A 325 18.85 -12.09 -5.68
N ASP A 326 18.49 -11.28 -4.67
CA ASP A 326 18.26 -11.75 -3.31
C ASP A 326 17.32 -12.97 -3.35
N GLU A 327 17.88 -14.15 -3.05
CA GLU A 327 17.21 -15.45 -2.97
C GLU A 327 16.32 -15.61 -1.73
N ASP A 328 15.93 -14.50 -1.07
CA ASP A 328 14.90 -14.50 -0.02
C ASP A 328 13.50 -14.17 -0.58
N VAL A 329 13.23 -14.59 -1.82
CA VAL A 329 11.85 -14.80 -2.27
C VAL A 329 11.46 -16.23 -1.87
N GLU A 330 11.34 -16.47 -0.56
CA GLU A 330 10.58 -17.63 -0.14
C GLU A 330 9.19 -17.56 -0.77
N ASP A 331 8.74 -18.72 -1.26
CA ASP A 331 7.48 -18.99 -1.92
C ASP A 331 6.26 -18.61 -1.06
N GLU A 332 6.00 -17.31 -0.94
CA GLU A 332 4.65 -16.82 -0.70
C GLU A 332 3.97 -16.76 -2.07
N ALA A 333 3.56 -17.95 -2.55
CA ALA A 333 2.51 -18.10 -3.54
C ALA A 333 1.23 -17.54 -2.91
N ASP A 334 1.03 -16.23 -3.07
CA ASP A 334 -0.21 -15.54 -2.70
C ASP A 334 -1.23 -15.82 -3.82
N GLU A 335 -1.73 -17.07 -3.90
CA GLU A 335 -2.88 -17.42 -4.74
C GLU A 335 -4.15 -16.86 -4.08
N ASP A 336 -4.29 -15.54 -4.05
CA ASP A 336 -5.33 -14.85 -3.29
C ASP A 336 -6.69 -14.92 -4.03
N ALA A 337 -7.34 -16.09 -3.99
CA ALA A 337 -8.70 -16.31 -4.49
C ALA A 337 -9.69 -16.42 -3.31
N GLU A 338 -9.98 -15.30 -2.62
CA GLU A 338 -11.15 -15.25 -1.74
C GLU A 338 -12.44 -15.29 -2.58
N ALA A 339 -13.07 -16.46 -2.60
CA ALA A 339 -14.43 -16.65 -3.09
C ALA A 339 -15.43 -15.90 -2.18
N GLU A 340 -16.37 -15.21 -2.83
CA GLU A 340 -17.49 -14.53 -2.18
C GLU A 340 -18.32 -15.52 -1.36
N ALA A 341 -18.41 -15.31 -0.04
CA ALA A 341 -19.41 -15.99 0.76
C ALA A 341 -20.78 -15.37 0.48
N GLU A 342 -21.59 -16.09 -0.31
CA GLU A 342 -23.01 -15.83 -0.50
C GLU A 342 -23.74 -15.65 0.85
N VAL A 343 -24.60 -14.65 0.86
CA VAL A 343 -25.64 -14.45 1.88
C VAL A 343 -26.63 -15.62 1.77
N VAL A 344 -26.51 -16.61 2.65
CA VAL A 344 -27.63 -17.54 2.89
C VAL A 344 -28.57 -16.83 3.86
N GLU A 345 -29.70 -16.33 3.33
CA GLU A 345 -30.85 -15.95 4.15
C GLU A 345 -31.26 -17.17 5.01
N GLU A 346 -31.19 -17.00 6.32
CA GLU A 346 -31.73 -17.93 7.30
C GLU A 346 -33.26 -17.92 7.15
N VAL A 347 -33.79 -18.82 6.32
CA VAL A 347 -35.19 -19.19 6.33
C VAL A 347 -35.44 -19.92 7.65
N VAL A 348 -36.13 -19.22 8.56
CA VAL A 348 -36.60 -19.77 9.83
C VAL A 348 -37.61 -20.89 9.52
N GLU A 349 -37.17 -22.15 9.60
CA GLU A 349 -38.10 -23.28 9.61
C GLU A 349 -38.74 -23.38 11.00
N ASP A 350 -40.05 -23.09 11.05
CA ASP A 350 -40.91 -23.27 12.21
C ASP A 350 -40.89 -24.74 12.67
N LEU A 351 -40.23 -25.02 13.79
CA LEU A 351 -40.36 -26.29 14.50
C LEU A 351 -41.77 -26.43 15.11
N PRO A 352 -42.48 -27.55 14.89
CA PRO A 352 -43.81 -27.75 15.45
C PRO A 352 -43.76 -27.99 16.97
N PRO A 353 -44.78 -27.54 17.73
CA PRO A 353 -44.77 -27.57 19.19
C PRO A 353 -44.92 -29.00 19.75
N VAL A 354 -43.98 -29.37 20.64
CA VAL A 354 -44.00 -30.61 21.41
C VAL A 354 -45.17 -30.62 22.39
N LYS A 355 -46.08 -31.60 22.22
CA LYS A 355 -47.23 -31.83 23.11
C LYS A 355 -46.78 -32.35 24.49
N PRO A 356 -47.38 -31.90 25.61
CA PRO A 356 -47.05 -32.39 26.94
C PRO A 356 -47.59 -33.82 27.16
N LYS A 357 -46.71 -34.72 27.63
CA LYS A 357 -47.05 -36.10 28.00
C LYS A 357 -47.90 -36.12 29.27
N THR A 358 -49.09 -36.72 29.15
CA THR A 358 -50.04 -37.00 30.22
C THR A 358 -49.55 -38.13 31.14
N LYS A 359 -49.79 -37.97 32.45
CA LYS A 359 -49.50 -38.96 33.49
C LYS A 359 -50.38 -40.22 33.30
N GLY A 360 -49.73 -41.36 33.09
CA GLY A 360 -50.37 -42.68 33.01
C GLY A 360 -50.78 -43.20 34.39
N ARG A 361 -52.07 -43.51 34.51
CA ARG A 361 -52.77 -44.12 35.66
C ARG A 361 -52.37 -45.59 35.81
N ALA A 362 -52.02 -45.99 37.04
CA ALA A 362 -51.73 -47.37 37.41
C ALA A 362 -52.94 -48.30 37.17
N LYS A 363 -52.71 -49.46 36.55
CA LYS A 363 -53.64 -50.59 36.52
C LYS A 363 -53.15 -51.70 37.44
N ARG A 364 -54.07 -52.17 38.29
CA ARG A 364 -53.95 -53.28 39.23
C ARG A 364 -53.77 -54.61 38.50
N THR A 365 -53.00 -55.49 39.12
CA THR A 365 -52.86 -56.91 38.87
C THR A 365 -54.14 -57.67 39.23
N MET A 366 -54.57 -58.57 38.34
CA MET A 366 -55.06 -59.91 38.63
C MET A 366 -54.79 -60.79 37.43
#